data_AF-A0A1C5CBD1-F1
#
_entry.id   AF-A0A1C5CBD1-F1
#
_cell.length_a   1.000
_cell.length_b   1.000
_cell.length_c   1.000
_cell.angle_alpha   90.00
_cell.angle_beta   90.00
_cell.angle_gamma   90.00
#
_symmetry.space_group_name_H-M   'P 1'
#
loop_
_entity.id
_entity.type
_entity.pdbx_description
1 polymer ?
#
loop_
_entity_poly.entity_id
_entity_poly.type
_entity_poly.pdbx_seq_one_letter_code
_entity_poly.pdbx_strand_id
1 'polypeptide(L)' 'NTELPGEERPWVTVRLRVAEPEAVDRVGLEELIEGEIPAHIGYELEILPLAGAPGPSGERP' A
#
# COMPACT_ATOMS: atom_id res chain seq x y z
N ASN A 1 5.15 31.25 15.63
CA ASN A 1 4.76 29.85 15.39
C ASN A 1 6.00 29.03 15.65
N THR A 2 6.15 28.49 16.85
CA THR A 2 7.34 27.72 17.23
C THR A 2 7.03 26.26 16.94
N GLU A 3 7.69 25.67 15.95
CA GLU A 3 7.60 24.23 15.67
C GLU A 3 8.17 23.48 16.87
N LEU A 4 7.35 22.63 17.50
CA LEU A 4 7.78 21.80 18.62
C LEU A 4 8.67 20.66 18.08
N PRO A 5 9.86 20.43 18.64
CA PRO A 5 10.72 19.32 18.22
C PRO A 5 10.15 17.98 18.75
N GLY A 6 9.86 17.06 17.83
CA GLY A 6 9.09 15.83 18.09
C GLY A 6 7.60 16.16 18.02
N GLU A 7 6.80 15.58 17.14
CA GLU A 7 6.53 14.15 17.09
C GLU A 7 6.37 13.69 15.63
N GLU A 8 7.40 13.12 15.03
CA GLU A 8 7.20 12.28 13.84
C GLU A 8 6.37 11.08 14.30
N ARG A 9 5.05 11.16 14.10
CA ARG A 9 4.14 10.06 14.43
C ARG A 9 4.58 8.85 13.62
N PRO A 10 4.87 7.72 14.26
CA PRO A 10 5.41 6.56 13.57
C PRO A 10 4.41 6.05 12.52
N TRP A 11 4.94 5.67 11.36
CA TRP A 11 4.17 5.30 10.16
C TRP A 11 4.83 4.15 9.40
N VAL A 12 4.03 3.31 8.75
CA VAL A 12 4.50 2.20 7.90
C VAL A 12 3.90 2.31 6.50
N THR A 13 4.73 2.16 5.47
CA THR A 13 4.26 1.98 4.09
C THR A 13 4.52 0.55 3.65
N VAL A 14 3.46 -0.19 3.33
CA VAL A 14 3.53 -1.54 2.79
C VAL A 14 3.39 -1.45 1.28
N ARG A 15 4.43 -1.82 0.54
CA ARG A 15 4.41 -1.81 -0.94
C ARG A 15 4.50 -3.22 -1.49
N LEU A 16 3.46 -3.63 -2.21
CA LEU A 16 3.37 -4.94 -2.84
C LEU A 16 3.39 -4.78 -4.36
N ARG A 17 4.33 -5.44 -5.05
CA ARG A 17 4.36 -5.51 -6.51
C ARG A 17 3.90 -6.88 -7.00
N VAL A 18 2.86 -6.92 -7.81
CA VAL A 18 2.23 -8.16 -8.31
C VAL A 18 1.86 -8.03 -9.79
N ALA A 19 1.69 -9.16 -10.47
CA ALA A 19 1.36 -9.17 -11.90
C ALA A 19 -0.01 -8.55 -12.18
N GLU A 20 -1.00 -8.86 -11.34
CA GLU A 20 -2.40 -8.44 -11.47
C GLU A 20 -2.85 -7.73 -10.19
N PRO A 21 -2.59 -6.42 -10.04
CA PRO A 21 -2.96 -5.65 -8.84
C PRO A 21 -4.44 -5.71 -8.51
N GLU A 22 -5.30 -5.74 -9.53
CA GLU A 22 -6.76 -5.80 -9.37
C GLU A 22 -7.29 -7.14 -8.87
N ALA A 23 -6.49 -8.21 -8.98
CA ALA A 23 -6.84 -9.54 -8.49
C ALA A 23 -6.47 -9.75 -7.01
N VAL A 24 -5.76 -8.79 -6.39
CA VAL A 24 -5.36 -8.88 -4.98
C VAL A 24 -6.58 -8.65 -4.08
N ASP A 25 -6.78 -9.56 -3.13
CA ASP A 25 -7.69 -9.34 -2.02
C ASP A 25 -7.12 -8.26 -1.09
N ARG A 26 -7.47 -7.01 -1.40
CA ARG A 26 -7.01 -5.85 -0.65
C ARG A 26 -7.52 -5.87 0.79
N VAL A 27 -8.77 -6.25 1.00
CA VAL A 27 -9.40 -6.23 2.33
C VAL A 27 -8.74 -7.25 3.24
N GLY A 28 -8.54 -8.49 2.76
CA GLY A 28 -7.85 -9.51 3.55
C GLY A 28 -6.39 -9.13 3.86
N LEU A 29 -5.73 -8.39 2.96
CA LEU A 29 -4.37 -7.88 3.22
C LEU A 29 -4.37 -6.76 4.27
N GLU A 30 -5.35 -5.85 4.23
CA GLU A 30 -5.54 -4.80 5.26
C GLU A 30 -5.81 -5.43 6.63
N GLU A 31 -6.69 -6.43 6.73
CA GLU A 31 -6.96 -7.17 7.97
C GLU A 31 -5.70 -7.85 8.54
N LEU A 32 -4.88 -8.45 7.66
CA LEU A 32 -3.62 -9.06 8.07
C LEU A 32 -2.63 -8.01 8.58
N ILE A 33 -2.55 -6.84 7.91
CA ILE A 33 -1.67 -5.74 8.34
C ILE A 33 -2.12 -5.19 9.69
N GLU A 34 -3.42 -5.03 9.92
CA GLU A 34 -3.99 -4.57 11.19
C GLU A 34 -3.69 -5.52 12.36
N GLY A 35 -3.57 -6.82 12.10
CA GLY A 35 -3.17 -7.81 13.10
C GLY A 35 -1.70 -7.71 13.52
N GLU A 36 -0.84 -7.19 12.64
CA GLU A 36 0.63 -7.16 12.84
C GLU A 36 1.16 -5.78 13.23
N ILE A 37 0.54 -4.69 12.73
CA ILE A 37 0.94 -3.32 13.02
C ILE A 37 0.30 -2.86 14.34
N PRO A 38 1.06 -2.31 15.31
CA PRO A 38 0.47 -1.80 16.53
C PRO A 38 -0.56 -0.69 16.26
N ALA A 39 -1.72 -0.73 16.93
CA ALA A 39 -2.89 0.12 16.62
C ALA A 39 -2.67 1.64 16.67
N HIS A 40 -1.57 2.13 17.26
CA HIS A 40 -1.23 3.55 17.32
C HIS A 40 -0.30 3.99 16.18
N ILE A 41 0.13 3.06 15.34
CA ILE A 41 0.97 3.28 14.17
C ILE A 41 0.05 3.31 12.95
N GLY A 42 0.05 4.41 12.22
CA GLY A 42 -0.68 4.48 10.95
C GLY A 42 0.03 3.68 9.86
N TYR A 43 -0.72 3.21 8.87
CA TYR A 43 -0.14 2.55 7.71
C TYR A 43 -0.82 2.94 6.40
N GLU A 44 -0.07 2.77 5.30
CA GLU A 44 -0.57 2.84 3.93
C GLU A 44 -0.20 1.56 3.19
N LEU A 45 -1.16 1.01 2.43
CA LEU A 45 -0.95 -0.13 1.55
C LEU A 45 -0.96 0.34 0.09
N GLU A 46 0.17 0.16 -0.59
CA GLU A 46 0.33 0.41 -2.02
C GLU A 46 0.42 -0.93 -2.76
N ILE A 47 -0.56 -1.25 -3.62
CA ILE A 47 -0.51 -2.40 -4.53
C ILE A 47 -0.17 -1.89 -5.92
N LEU A 48 0.97 -2.30 -6.43
CA LEU A 48 1.58 -1.80 -7.66
C LEU A 48 1.74 -2.95 -8.67
N PRO A 49 1.65 -2.67 -9.98
CA PRO A 49 2.01 -3.67 -10.98
C PRO A 49 3.50 -4.00 -10.90
N LEU A 50 3.86 -5.24 -11.25
CA LEU A 50 5.24 -5.61 -11.54
C LEU A 50 5.78 -4.68 -12.63
N ALA A 51 7.00 -4.18 -12.43
CA ALA A 51 7.66 -3.38 -13.46
C ALA A 51 7.86 -4.26 -14.71
N GLY A 52 7.15 -3.95 -15.79
CA GLY A 52 7.17 -4.70 -17.05
C GLY A 52 5.90 -5.50 -17.38
N ALA A 53 4.84 -5.44 -16.57
CA ALA A 53 3.55 -6.01 -16.97
C ALA A 53 2.92 -5.16 -18.10
N PRO A 54 2.66 -5.72 -19.29
CA PRO A 54 1.89 -5.02 -20.30
C PRO A 54 0.49 -4.78 -19.75
N GLY A 55 0.10 -3.52 -19.61
CA GLY A 55 -1.28 -3.16 -19.26
C GLY A 55 -2.28 -3.77 -20.25
N PRO A 56 -3.58 -3.86 -19.91
CA PRO A 56 -4.58 -4.44 -20.78
C PRO A 56 -4.50 -3.74 -22.13
N SER A 57 -4.11 -4.50 -23.16
CA SER A 57 -3.99 -4.00 -24.51
C SER A 57 -5.39 -3.69 -25.01
N GLY A 58 -5.81 -2.44 -24.81
CA GLY A 58 -6.99 -1.88 -25.43
C GLY A 58 -6.78 -1.90 -26.94
N GLU A 59 -7.32 -2.91 -27.58
CA GLU A 59 -7.52 -2.99 -29.01
C GLU A 59 -8.26 -1.71 -29.45
N ARG A 60 -7.57 -0.86 -30.23
CA ARG A 60 -8.16 0.35 -30.80
C ARG A 60 -8.45 0.07 -32.27
N PRO A 61 -9.71 0.24 -32.73
CA PRO A 61 -10.11 0.01 -34.13
C PRO A 61 -9.49 1.01 -35.11
#